data_AF-A0A2E3F926-F1
#
_entry.id   AF-A0A2E3F926-F1
#
_cell.length_a   1.000
_cell.length_b   1.000
_cell.length_c   1.000
_cell.angle_alpha   90.00
_cell.angle_beta   90.00
_cell.angle_gamma   90.00
#
_symmetry.space_group_name_H-M   'P 1'
#
loop_
_entity.id
_entity.type
_entity.pdbx_description
1 polymer ?
#
loop_
_entity_poly.entity_id
_entity_poly.type
_entity_poly.pdbx_seq_one_letter_code
_entity_poly.pdbx_strand_id
1 'polypeptide(L)' 'MEYNKAIYSLIKQLFLESGLSKRRFAKNHFIEDSTLRDILNKSDYQISLITIYRICEGQNMTPADFFKKVQDLHPDAKLN' A
#
# COMPACT_ATOMS: atom_id res chain seq x y z
N MET A 1 -6.97 -14.34 -4.52
CA MET A 1 -6.83 -13.03 -5.22
C MET A 1 -5.38 -12.86 -5.74
N GLU A 2 -5.11 -12.00 -6.74
CA GLU A 2 -3.73 -11.62 -7.12
C GLU A 2 -2.99 -10.94 -5.96
N TYR A 3 -1.74 -11.31 -5.68
CA TYR A 3 -0.97 -10.70 -4.58
C TYR A 3 -0.82 -9.17 -4.71
N ASN A 4 -0.67 -8.66 -5.94
CA ASN A 4 -0.63 -7.21 -6.20
C ASN A 4 -1.92 -6.49 -5.76
N LYS A 5 -3.08 -7.13 -5.94
CA LYS A 5 -4.36 -6.58 -5.48
C LYS A 5 -4.47 -6.59 -3.95
N ALA A 6 -3.91 -7.61 -3.30
CA ALA A 6 -3.83 -7.69 -1.84
C ALA A 6 -2.98 -6.52 -1.26
N ILE A 7 -1.84 -6.21 -1.89
CA ILE A 7 -1.00 -5.06 -1.55
C ILE A 7 -1.81 -3.75 -1.66
N TYR A 8 -2.53 -3.54 -2.76
CA TYR A 8 -3.34 -2.32 -2.95
C TYR A 8 -4.45 -2.20 -1.94
N SER A 9 -5.10 -3.33 -1.60
CA SER A 9 -6.12 -3.36 -0.56
C SER A 9 -5.57 -2.92 0.80
N LEU A 10 -4.39 -3.42 1.20
CA LEU A 10 -3.78 -3.02 2.46
C LEU A 10 -3.44 -1.52 2.47
N ILE A 11 -2.81 -1.01 1.41
CA ILE A 11 -2.46 0.43 1.32
C ILE A 11 -3.73 1.30 1.36
N LYS A 12 -4.80 0.87 0.69
CA LYS A 12 -6.09 1.56 0.73
C LYS A 12 -6.68 1.58 2.14
N GLN A 13 -6.60 0.46 2.86
CA GLN A 13 -7.04 0.39 4.26
C GLN A 13 -6.23 1.34 5.15
N LEU A 14 -4.90 1.31 5.07
CA LEU A 14 -4.02 2.23 5.81
C LEU A 14 -4.36 3.69 5.53
N PHE A 15 -4.65 4.03 4.27
CA PHE A 15 -5.08 5.38 3.90
C PHE A 15 -6.41 5.77 4.56
N LEU A 16 -7.42 4.90 4.49
CA LEU A 16 -8.73 5.15 5.09
C LEU A 16 -8.65 5.28 6.62
N GLU A 17 -7.92 4.40 7.28
CA GLU A 17 -7.72 4.39 8.73
C GLU A 17 -6.96 5.63 9.22
N SER A 18 -6.07 6.19 8.40
CA SER A 18 -5.32 7.38 8.77
C SER A 18 -6.19 8.64 8.97
N GLY A 19 -7.38 8.69 8.36
CA GLY A 19 -8.22 9.90 8.33
C GLY A 19 -7.57 11.11 7.63
N LEU A 20 -6.45 10.93 6.93
CA LEU A 20 -5.70 12.00 6.29
C LEU A 20 -6.24 12.30 4.89
N SER A 21 -5.98 13.52 4.40
CA SER A 21 -6.11 13.81 2.98
C SER A 21 -5.06 13.02 2.19
N LYS A 22 -5.34 12.72 0.90
CA LYS A 22 -4.40 12.05 0.00
C LYS A 22 -3.00 12.72 0.02
N ARG A 23 -2.98 14.05 -0.05
CA ARG A 23 -1.75 14.85 -0.01
C ARG A 23 -0.95 14.65 1.26
N ARG A 24 -1.62 14.65 2.41
CA ARG A 24 -0.95 14.50 3.71
C ARG A 24 -0.48 13.06 3.91
N PHE A 25 -1.26 12.07 3.50
CA PHE A 25 -0.84 10.68 3.51
C PHE A 25 0.39 10.47 2.61
N ALA A 26 0.34 10.90 1.35
CA ALA A 26 1.44 10.77 0.41
C ALA A 26 2.73 11.41 0.93
N LYS A 27 2.64 12.64 1.48
CA LYS A 27 3.76 13.32 2.13
C LYS A 27 4.34 12.53 3.31
N ASN A 28 3.50 12.01 4.19
CA ASN A 28 3.95 11.23 5.36
C ASN A 28 4.62 9.92 4.96
N HIS A 29 4.33 9.40 3.77
CA HIS A 29 4.83 8.14 3.24
C HIS A 29 5.82 8.36 2.09
N PHE A 30 6.36 9.56 1.92
CA PHE A 30 7.40 9.89 0.94
C PHE A 30 7.08 9.50 -0.51
N ILE A 31 5.80 9.46 -0.88
CA ILE A 31 5.31 9.17 -2.23
C ILE A 31 4.64 10.39 -2.84
N GLU A 32 4.47 10.39 -4.16
CA GLU A 32 3.68 11.44 -4.82
C GLU A 32 2.17 11.21 -4.61
N ASP A 33 1.41 12.30 -4.57
CA ASP A 33 -0.05 12.26 -4.58
C ASP A 33 -0.60 11.46 -5.77
N SER A 34 0.07 11.55 -6.92
CA SER A 34 -0.21 10.80 -8.15
C SER A 34 -0.08 9.30 -7.91
N THR A 35 0.97 8.86 -7.21
CA THR A 35 1.22 7.46 -6.83
C THR A 35 0.10 6.92 -5.95
N LEU A 36 -0.26 7.65 -4.88
CA LEU A 36 -1.37 7.23 -4.03
C LEU A 36 -2.69 7.18 -4.80
N ARG A 37 -2.95 8.17 -5.67
CA ARG A 37 -4.14 8.17 -6.53
C ARG A 37 -4.18 6.94 -7.44
N ASP A 38 -3.05 6.56 -8.03
CA ASP A 38 -2.97 5.42 -8.92
C ASP A 38 -3.22 4.11 -8.15
N ILE A 39 -2.61 3.93 -6.98
CA ILE A 39 -2.87 2.77 -6.10
C ILE A 39 -4.36 2.65 -5.74
N LEU A 40 -5.03 3.77 -5.48
CA LEU A 40 -6.43 3.77 -5.04
C LEU A 40 -7.45 3.53 -6.16
N ASN A 41 -7.12 3.87 -7.41
CA ASN A 41 -8.11 3.96 -8.49
C ASN A 41 -7.77 3.12 -9.74
N LYS A 42 -6.51 2.76 -9.98
CA LYS A 42 -6.09 2.02 -11.17
C LYS A 42 -5.95 0.53 -10.87
N SER A 43 -6.61 -0.30 -11.65
CA SER A 43 -6.55 -1.76 -11.54
C SER A 43 -5.28 -2.37 -12.16
N ASP A 44 -4.59 -1.61 -13.01
CA ASP A 44 -3.45 -2.02 -13.83
C ASP A 44 -2.12 -1.37 -13.42
N TYR A 45 -2.15 -0.46 -12.44
CA TYR A 45 -0.94 0.13 -11.90
C TYR A 45 -0.01 -0.96 -11.37
N GLN A 46 1.30 -0.80 -11.59
CA GLN A 46 2.34 -1.68 -11.09
C GLN A 46 3.12 -0.91 -10.03
N ILE A 47 2.87 -1.22 -8.75
CA ILE A 47 3.60 -0.58 -7.67
C ILE A 47 5.07 -1.00 -7.68
N SER A 48 5.96 -0.03 -7.56
CA SER A 48 7.38 -0.33 -7.41
C SER A 48 7.68 -0.79 -5.98
N LEU A 49 8.67 -1.66 -5.83
CA LEU A 49 9.15 -2.08 -4.51
C LEU A 49 9.58 -0.87 -3.65
N ILE A 50 10.20 0.14 -4.26
CA ILE A 50 10.59 1.40 -3.60
C ILE A 50 9.37 2.11 -2.99
N THR A 51 8.23 2.11 -3.67
CA THR A 51 6.98 2.71 -3.15
C THR A 51 6.50 1.96 -1.92
N ILE A 52 6.57 0.62 -1.92
CA ILE A 52 6.22 -0.20 -0.76
C ILE A 52 7.15 0.13 0.42
N TYR A 53 8.46 0.21 0.20
CA TYR A 53 9.44 0.59 1.23
C TYR A 53 9.10 1.94 1.88
N ARG A 54 8.82 2.96 1.06
CA ARG A 54 8.47 4.30 1.56
C ARG A 54 7.16 4.32 2.36
N ILE A 55 6.20 3.49 1.97
CA ILE A 55 4.97 3.29 2.75
C ILE A 55 5.31 2.63 4.09
N CYS A 56 6.19 1.63 4.11
CA CYS A 56 6.63 1.00 5.35
C CYS A 56 7.32 2.00 6.29
N GLU A 57 8.19 2.87 5.75
CA GLU A 57 8.85 3.95 6.49
C GLU A 57 7.82 4.92 7.11
N GLY A 58 6.85 5.39 6.32
CA GLY A 58 5.78 6.28 6.82
C GLY A 58 4.87 5.66 7.88
N GLN A 59 4.78 4.32 7.89
CA GLN A 59 4.02 3.54 8.87
C GLN A 59 4.86 3.07 10.06
N ASN A 60 6.17 3.36 10.07
CA ASN A 60 7.11 2.84 11.06
C ASN A 60 7.02 1.31 11.22
N MET A 61 6.96 0.59 10.09
CA MET A 61 6.92 -0.88 10.05
C MET A 61 8.00 -1.43 9.10
N THR A 62 8.39 -2.69 9.30
CA THR A 62 9.31 -3.35 8.36
C THR A 62 8.56 -3.86 7.13
N PRO A 63 9.24 -4.09 5.99
CA PRO A 63 8.63 -4.78 4.85
C PRO A 63 8.10 -6.17 5.20
N ALA A 64 8.76 -6.89 6.11
CA ALA A 64 8.30 -8.19 6.58
C ALA A 64 6.96 -8.08 7.31
N ASP A 65 6.79 -7.08 8.18
CA ASP A 65 5.52 -6.80 8.85
C ASP A 65 4.44 -6.41 7.85
N PHE A 66 4.79 -5.61 6.84
CA PHE A 66 3.87 -5.21 5.78
C PHE A 66 3.35 -6.43 5.02
N PHE A 67 4.22 -7.30 4.51
CA PHE A 67 3.79 -8.48 3.76
C PHE A 67 3.08 -9.52 4.64
N LYS A 68 3.43 -9.60 5.92
CA LYS A 68 2.67 -10.39 6.90
C LYS A 68 1.24 -9.84 7.04
N LYS A 69 1.06 -8.52 7.19
CA LYS A 69 -0.28 -7.88 7.22
C LYS A 69 -1.06 -8.11 5.93
N VAL A 70 -0.41 -8.10 4.77
CA VAL A 70 -1.05 -8.44 3.49
C VAL A 70 -1.60 -9.87 3.55
N GLN A 71 -0.78 -10.84 4.00
CA GLN A 71 -1.17 -12.24 4.10
C GLN A 71 -2.27 -12.47 5.15
N ASP A 72 -2.20 -11.81 6.30
CA ASP A 72 -3.19 -11.91 7.37
C ASP A 72 -4.56 -11.38 6.92
N LEU A 73 -4.57 -10.29 6.12
CA LEU A 73 -5.79 -9.69 5.58
C LEU A 73 -6.36 -10.48 4.39
N HIS A 74 -5.49 -11.07 3.56
CA HIS A 74 -5.85 -11.80 2.35
C HIS A 74 -5.16 -13.16 2.30
N PRO A 75 -5.60 -14.15 3.10
CA PRO A 75 -4.92 -15.45 3.20
C PRO A 75 -4.91 -16.26 1.88
N ASP A 76 -5.86 -15.98 0.98
CA ASP A 76 -6.01 -16.60 -0.33
C ASP A 76 -5.21 -15.88 -1.44
N ALA A 77 -4.45 -14.84 -1.10
CA ALA A 77 -3.60 -14.15 -2.05
C ALA A 77 -2.49 -15.08 -2.57
N LYS A 78 -2.36 -15.18 -3.90
CA LYS A 78 -1.36 -16.03 -4.54
C LYS A 78 -0.34 -15.18 -5.29
N LEU A 79 0.92 -15.54 -5.13
CA LEU A 79 1.99 -15.14 -6.05
C LEU A 79 1.78 -15.96 -7.32
N ASN A 80 1.43 -15.26 -8.41
CA ASN A 80 1.30 -15.87 -9.72
C ASN A 80 2.65 -15.89 -10.44
#